data_AF-A0A2Z2KJL6-F1
#
_entry.id   AF-A0A2Z2KJL6-F1
#
_cell.length_a   1.000
_cell.length_b   1.000
_cell.length_c   1.000
_cell.angle_alpha   90.00
_cell.angle_beta   90.00
_cell.angle_gamma   90.00
#
_symmetry.space_group_name_H-M   'P 1'
#
loop_
_entity.id
_entity.type
_entity.pdbx_description
1 polymer ?
#
loop_
_entity_poly.entity_id
_entity_poly.type
_entity_poly.pdbx_seq_one_letter_code
_entity_poly.pdbx_strand_id
1 'polypeptide(L)'
;MNMRFAILFYHQSELPTYRYSSQGVCKDCQRWFNVKLTDPKVVTHSHIHMACPHCSVSNQVKVDRTPECVFTWEEIRNGRDPVFGLELYYLETVSGKPVWALNREHLDYLISYIAADLREGPLYAEKTASYSVPKNKGI
;
A
#
# COMPACT_ATOMS: atom_id res chain seq x y z
N MET A 1 -11.54 18.20 19.89
CA MET A 1 -12.11 16.89 20.27
C MET A 1 -11.05 15.84 19.98
N ASN A 2 -10.40 15.31 21.02
CA ASN A 2 -9.23 14.43 20.88
C ASN A 2 -9.64 13.04 20.37
N MET A 3 -9.45 12.77 19.08
CA MET A 3 -9.54 11.42 18.51
C MET A 3 -8.36 10.59 19.02
N ARG A 4 -8.58 9.88 20.13
CA ARG A 4 -7.76 8.73 20.50
C ARG A 4 -7.99 7.67 19.42
N PHE A 5 -6.97 7.48 18.58
CA PHE A 5 -6.87 6.34 17.68
C PHE A 5 -7.13 5.07 18.47
N ALA A 6 -8.29 4.44 18.25
CA ALA A 6 -8.56 3.09 18.70
C ALA A 6 -7.75 2.14 17.80
N ILE A 7 -6.44 2.15 17.99
CA ILE A 7 -5.57 1.03 17.66
C ILE A 7 -6.02 -0.07 18.62
N LEU A 8 -6.63 -1.12 18.11
CA LEU A 8 -6.70 -2.49 18.66
C LEU A 8 -8.00 -3.16 18.17
N PHE A 9 -7.97 -3.70 16.95
CA PHE A 9 -8.83 -4.82 16.60
C PHE A 9 -7.97 -5.91 15.94
N TYR A 10 -7.66 -6.91 16.77
CA TYR A 10 -7.20 -8.27 16.44
C TYR A 10 -6.34 -8.43 15.19
N HIS A 11 -5.07 -8.03 15.28
CA HIS A 11 -4.05 -8.62 14.43
C HIS A 11 -3.72 -9.99 15.02
N GLN A 12 -4.13 -11.08 14.37
CA GLN A 12 -3.44 -12.34 14.55
C GLN A 12 -2.00 -12.06 14.13
N SER A 13 -1.08 -12.07 15.11
CA SER A 13 0.33 -11.75 14.86
C SER A 13 0.94 -12.91 14.08
N GLU A 14 0.71 -12.95 12.78
CA GLU A 14 1.58 -13.67 11.88
C GLU A 14 2.97 -13.04 12.04
N LEU A 15 4.00 -13.88 12.18
CA LEU A 15 5.38 -13.42 12.22
C LEU A 15 5.59 -12.47 11.04
N PRO A 16 6.22 -11.29 11.22
CA PRO A 16 6.39 -10.35 10.13
C PRO A 16 7.09 -11.07 8.98
N THR A 17 6.38 -11.25 7.86
CA THR A 17 6.98 -11.76 6.64
C THR A 17 7.89 -10.67 6.10
N TYR A 18 9.04 -11.07 5.59
CA TYR A 18 10.02 -10.14 5.03
C TYR A 18 10.22 -10.48 3.57
N ARG A 19 10.17 -9.44 2.74
CA ARG A 19 10.64 -9.51 1.36
C ARG A 19 12.09 -9.07 1.32
N TYR A 20 12.92 -9.90 0.72
CA TYR A 20 14.33 -9.58 0.48
C TYR A 20 14.52 -9.24 -0.98
N SER A 21 15.22 -8.15 -1.23
CA SER A 21 15.59 -7.74 -2.58
C SER A 21 17.01 -7.23 -2.61
N SER A 22 17.62 -7.28 -3.78
CA SER A 22 18.87 -6.59 -4.03
C SER A 22 18.74 -5.75 -5.29
N GLN A 23 19.25 -4.53 -5.21
CA GLN A 23 19.25 -3.57 -6.32
C GLN A 23 20.62 -2.92 -6.47
N GLY A 24 20.94 -2.54 -7.69
CA GLY A 24 22.22 -1.91 -8.00
C GLY A 24 22.42 -1.70 -9.48
N VAL A 25 23.59 -1.14 -9.80
CA VAL A 25 24.06 -0.97 -11.17
C VAL A 25 25.18 -1.97 -11.41
N CYS A 26 25.11 -2.72 -12.52
CA CYS A 26 26.15 -3.69 -12.84
C CYS A 26 27.48 -2.99 -13.13
N LYS A 27 28.57 -3.48 -12.54
CA LYS A 27 29.93 -2.96 -12.76
C LYS A 27 30.45 -3.09 -14.19
N ASP A 28 29.83 -3.98 -14.97
CA ASP A 28 30.26 -4.32 -16.33
C ASP A 28 29.31 -3.72 -17.37
N CYS A 29 28.07 -4.23 -17.47
CA CYS A 29 27.11 -3.73 -18.47
C CYS A 29 26.41 -2.41 -18.10
N GLN A 30 26.67 -1.87 -16.89
CA GLN A 30 26.11 -0.62 -16.37
C GLN A 30 24.57 -0.53 -16.32
N ARG A 31 23.88 -1.65 -16.50
CA ARG A 31 22.42 -1.70 -16.39
C ARG A 31 22.01 -1.78 -14.93
N TRP A 32 20.95 -1.05 -14.61
CA TRP A 32 20.28 -1.16 -13.32
C TRP A 32 19.49 -2.48 -13.24
N PHE A 33 19.46 -3.06 -12.05
CA PHE A 33 18.65 -4.23 -11.75
C PHE A 33 18.07 -4.14 -10.35
N ASN A 34 16.94 -4.82 -10.16
CA ASN A 34 16.31 -5.08 -8.86
C ASN A 34 15.72 -6.49 -8.89
N VAL A 35 16.23 -7.34 -8.01
CA VAL A 35 15.95 -8.77 -8.01
C VAL A 35 15.43 -9.19 -6.64
N LYS A 36 14.33 -9.94 -6.63
CA LYS A 36 13.79 -10.58 -5.42
C LYS A 36 14.66 -11.77 -5.04
N LEU A 37 15.01 -11.88 -3.77
CA LEU A 37 15.78 -12.99 -3.21
C LEU A 37 14.83 -13.96 -2.50
N THR A 38 14.91 -15.24 -2.85
CA THR A 38 14.08 -16.31 -2.26
C THR A 38 14.89 -17.34 -1.49
N ASP A 39 16.21 -17.42 -1.70
CA ASP A 39 17.07 -18.40 -1.02
C ASP A 39 17.30 -17.98 0.45
N PRO A 40 16.85 -18.79 1.43
CA PRO A 40 17.00 -18.48 2.85
C PRO A 40 18.47 -18.37 3.31
N LYS A 41 19.43 -18.97 2.61
CA LYS A 41 20.86 -18.84 2.94
C LYS A 41 21.46 -17.52 2.49
N VAL A 42 20.87 -16.89 1.49
CA VAL A 42 21.35 -15.63 0.89
C VAL A 42 20.86 -14.44 1.71
N VAL A 43 19.64 -14.53 2.24
CA VAL A 43 18.97 -13.43 2.98
C VAL A 43 19.52 -13.19 4.39
N THR A 44 20.36 -14.08 4.92
CA THR A 44 21.01 -13.92 6.24
C THR A 44 22.17 -12.92 6.22
N HIS A 45 22.74 -12.64 5.04
CA HIS A 45 23.88 -11.75 4.88
C HIS A 45 23.45 -10.35 4.44
N SER A 46 24.13 -9.31 4.94
CA SER A 46 23.84 -7.92 4.56
C SER A 46 24.31 -7.56 3.16
N HIS A 47 25.31 -8.28 2.64
CA HIS A 47 25.86 -8.14 1.29
C HIS A 47 26.09 -9.52 0.70
N ILE A 48 25.81 -9.67 -0.60
CA ILE A 48 25.93 -10.92 -1.33
C ILE A 48 26.62 -10.68 -2.67
N HIS A 49 27.20 -11.74 -3.22
CA HIS A 49 27.60 -11.75 -4.62
C HIS A 49 26.49 -12.37 -5.45
N MET A 50 26.04 -11.66 -6.49
CA MET A 50 25.04 -12.18 -7.41
C MET A 50 25.39 -11.88 -8.87
N ALA A 51 25.00 -12.79 -9.76
CA ALA A 51 25.13 -12.60 -11.19
C ALA A 51 24.16 -11.50 -11.66
N CYS A 52 24.64 -10.59 -12.50
CA CYS A 52 23.80 -9.60 -13.16
C CYS A 52 22.75 -10.31 -14.03
N PRO A 53 21.45 -9.97 -13.95
CA PRO A 53 20.42 -10.60 -14.77
C PRO A 53 20.55 -10.28 -16.27
N HIS A 54 21.41 -9.34 -16.64
CA HIS A 54 21.59 -8.91 -18.03
C HIS A 54 22.85 -9.51 -18.69
N CYS A 55 23.97 -9.61 -17.96
CA CYS A 55 25.26 -10.06 -18.51
C CYS A 55 25.95 -11.15 -17.68
N SER A 56 25.31 -11.64 -16.62
CA SER A 56 25.81 -12.72 -15.74
C SER A 56 27.08 -12.41 -14.95
N VAL A 57 27.68 -11.23 -15.07
CA VAL A 57 28.84 -10.81 -14.28
C VAL A 57 28.48 -10.75 -12.79
N SER A 58 29.38 -11.24 -11.92
CA SER A 58 29.20 -11.21 -10.47
C SER A 58 29.38 -9.79 -9.90
N ASN A 59 28.37 -9.31 -9.18
CA ASN A 59 28.35 -8.01 -8.50
C ASN A 59 28.17 -8.24 -6.99
N GLN A 60 28.92 -7.49 -6.18
CA GLN A 60 28.66 -7.41 -4.74
C GLN A 60 27.58 -6.36 -4.51
N VAL A 61 26.50 -6.74 -3.84
CA VAL A 61 25.33 -5.90 -3.65
C VAL A 61 24.75 -6.06 -2.26
N LYS A 62 24.10 -5.01 -1.78
CA LYS A 62 23.40 -5.02 -0.49
C LYS A 62 22.11 -5.82 -0.59
N VAL A 63 21.77 -6.52 0.49
CA VAL A 63 20.46 -7.12 0.70
C VAL A 63 19.58 -6.13 1.45
N ASP A 64 18.52 -5.67 0.79
CA ASP A 64 17.48 -4.86 1.41
C ASP A 64 16.40 -5.79 1.98
N ARG A 65 16.16 -5.64 3.29
CA ARG A 65 15.10 -6.32 4.03
C ARG A 65 13.92 -5.37 4.18
N THR A 66 12.83 -5.65 3.48
CA THR A 66 11.60 -4.87 3.60
C THR A 66 10.57 -5.70 4.36
N PRO A 67 9.95 -5.16 5.43
CA PRO A 67 8.77 -5.76 6.01
C PRO A 67 7.72 -5.91 4.91
N GLU A 68 7.24 -7.12 4.69
CA GLU A 68 6.08 -7.33 3.85
C GLU A 68 4.90 -6.93 4.73
N CYS A 69 4.52 -5.66 4.65
CA CYS A 69 3.34 -5.16 5.34
C CYS A 69 2.12 -5.84 4.71
N VAL A 70 1.67 -6.93 5.32
CA VAL A 70 0.39 -7.54 5.03
C VAL A 70 -0.68 -6.69 5.70
N PHE A 71 -0.95 -5.50 5.16
CA PHE A 71 -2.20 -4.81 5.46
C PHE A 71 -3.28 -5.46 4.60
N THR A 72 -3.87 -6.54 5.12
CA THR A 72 -5.11 -7.07 4.56
C THR A 72 -6.22 -6.12 5.01
N TRP A 73 -6.56 -5.17 4.15
CA TRP A 73 -7.83 -4.48 4.29
C TRP A 73 -8.92 -5.50 3.97
N GLU A 74 -9.72 -5.85 4.98
CA GLU A 74 -10.90 -6.65 4.75
C GLU A 74 -11.80 -5.92 3.75
N GLU A 75 -12.23 -6.64 2.71
CA GLU A 75 -13.06 -6.07 1.65
C GLU A 75 -14.47 -5.76 2.18
N ILE A 76 -15.04 -4.65 1.72
CA ILE A 76 -16.46 -4.38 1.93
C ILE A 76 -17.27 -5.47 1.22
N ARG A 77 -18.11 -6.16 1.99
CA ARG A 77 -18.99 -7.22 1.50
C ARG A 77 -20.43 -6.89 1.87
N ASN A 78 -21.34 -7.14 0.94
CA ASN A 78 -22.79 -6.96 1.14
C ASN A 78 -23.17 -5.58 1.71
N GLY A 79 -22.48 -4.52 1.31
CA GLY A 79 -22.80 -3.16 1.76
C GLY A 79 -22.47 -2.89 3.23
N ARG A 80 -21.57 -3.66 3.84
CA ARG A 80 -21.22 -3.54 5.26
C ARG A 80 -19.76 -3.21 5.48
N ASP A 81 -19.49 -2.42 6.51
CA ASP A 81 -18.13 -2.12 6.91
C ASP A 81 -17.47 -3.39 7.50
N PRO A 82 -16.19 -3.64 7.20
CA PRO A 82 -15.53 -4.87 7.62
C PRO A 82 -15.23 -4.94 9.12
N VAL A 83 -15.14 -3.79 9.81
CA VAL A 83 -14.67 -3.73 11.19
C VAL A 83 -15.82 -3.97 12.17
N PHE A 84 -16.97 -3.33 11.93
CA PHE A 84 -18.14 -3.35 12.82
C PHE A 84 -19.33 -4.11 12.22
N GLY A 85 -19.30 -4.46 10.94
CA GLY A 85 -20.38 -5.16 10.25
C GLY A 85 -21.66 -4.32 10.08
N LEU A 86 -21.56 -3.00 10.22
CA LEU A 86 -22.65 -2.05 10.08
C LEU A 86 -22.93 -1.77 8.61
N GLU A 87 -24.20 -1.51 8.31
CA GLU A 87 -24.61 -1.12 6.96
C GLU A 87 -24.04 0.25 6.61
N LEU A 88 -23.45 0.33 5.43
CA LEU A 88 -22.92 1.57 4.87
C LEU A 88 -24.09 2.47 4.49
N TYR A 89 -23.98 3.75 4.87
CA TYR A 89 -24.96 4.77 4.50
C TYR A 89 -24.98 5.03 2.99
N TYR A 90 -23.83 4.88 2.34
CA TYR A 90 -23.66 5.00 0.90
C TYR A 90 -22.65 3.96 0.44
N LEU A 91 -22.93 3.31 -0.70
CA LEU A 91 -21.98 2.46 -1.40
C LEU A 91 -22.32 2.50 -2.89
N GLU A 92 -21.37 2.91 -3.72
CA GLU A 92 -21.48 2.95 -5.17
C GLU A 92 -20.14 2.59 -5.82
N THR A 93 -20.15 2.10 -7.06
CA THR A 93 -18.92 1.78 -7.78
C THR A 93 -18.58 2.87 -8.80
N VAL A 94 -17.44 3.55 -8.60
CA VAL A 94 -16.94 4.59 -9.51
C VAL A 94 -15.64 4.12 -10.14
N SER A 95 -15.60 4.03 -11.48
CA SER A 95 -14.42 3.56 -12.23
C SER A 95 -13.85 2.22 -11.75
N GLY A 96 -14.74 1.29 -11.37
CA GLY A 96 -14.37 -0.04 -10.88
C GLY A 96 -13.86 -0.06 -9.43
N LYS A 97 -13.98 1.05 -8.68
CA LYS A 97 -13.61 1.12 -7.26
C LYS A 97 -14.83 1.45 -6.40
N PRO A 98 -15.01 0.79 -5.24
CA PRO A 98 -16.09 1.11 -4.34
C PRO A 98 -15.84 2.47 -3.67
N VAL A 99 -16.85 3.33 -3.70
CA VAL A 99 -16.93 4.60 -2.97
C VAL A 99 -18.05 4.44 -1.95
N TRP A 100 -17.75 4.67 -0.68
CA TRP A 100 -18.68 4.39 0.41
C TRP A 100 -18.60 5.43 1.52
N ALA A 101 -19.70 5.59 2.25
CA ALA A 101 -19.78 6.42 3.44
C ALA A 101 -20.44 5.66 4.60
N LEU A 102 -19.96 5.90 5.82
CA LEU A 102 -20.49 5.26 7.05
C LEU A 102 -21.77 5.93 7.54
N ASN A 103 -21.89 7.24 7.27
CA ASN A 103 -23.01 8.07 7.70
C ASN A 103 -23.10 9.29 6.78
N ARG A 104 -24.10 10.14 7.05
CA ARG A 104 -24.33 11.37 6.29
C ARG A 104 -23.16 12.35 6.35
N GLU A 105 -22.55 12.55 7.51
CA GLU A 105 -21.40 13.47 7.65
C GLU A 105 -20.21 13.04 6.80
N HIS A 106 -19.94 11.74 6.74
CA HIS A 106 -18.90 11.19 5.87
C HIS A 106 -19.25 11.39 4.39
N LEU A 107 -20.52 11.22 3.99
CA LEU A 107 -20.95 11.51 2.63
C LEU A 107 -20.76 12.99 2.26
N ASP A 108 -21.13 13.91 3.16
CA ASP A 108 -20.96 15.35 2.98
C ASP A 108 -19.46 15.73 2.87
N TYR A 109 -18.59 15.07 3.64
CA TYR A 109 -17.14 15.18 3.48
C TYR A 109 -16.67 14.73 2.09
N LEU A 110 -17.14 13.59 1.58
CA LEU A 110 -16.74 13.10 0.26
C LEU A 110 -17.20 14.05 -0.86
N ILE A 111 -18.43 14.57 -0.78
CA ILE A 111 -18.95 15.53 -1.76
C ILE A 111 -18.09 16.80 -1.77
N SER A 112 -17.83 17.38 -0.60
CA SER A 112 -17.00 18.59 -0.49
C SER A 112 -15.55 18.36 -0.95
N TYR A 113 -14.96 17.21 -0.59
CA TYR A 113 -13.63 16.82 -1.04
C TYR A 113 -13.54 16.63 -2.57
N ILE A 114 -14.56 16.03 -3.18
CA ILE A 114 -14.59 15.82 -4.63
C ILE A 114 -14.72 17.15 -5.38
N ALA A 115 -15.56 18.05 -4.86
CA ALA A 115 -15.83 19.37 -5.41
C ALA A 115 -14.68 20.37 -5.22
N ALA A 116 -13.76 20.12 -4.29
CA ALA A 116 -12.65 21.03 -4.01
C ALA A 116 -11.68 21.20 -5.19
N ASP A 117 -11.38 22.44 -5.54
CA ASP A 117 -10.37 22.81 -6.54
C ASP A 117 -8.96 22.38 -6.13
N LEU A 118 -8.65 22.50 -4.84
CA LEU A 118 -7.42 22.03 -4.22
C LEU A 118 -7.75 20.96 -3.17
N ARG A 119 -7.14 19.78 -3.30
CA ARG A 119 -7.27 18.69 -2.33
C ARG A 119 -5.99 18.62 -1.52
N GLU A 120 -6.12 18.69 -0.21
CA GLU A 120 -4.98 18.47 0.68
C GLU A 120 -4.47 17.03 0.51
N GLY A 121 -3.16 16.90 0.35
CA GLY A 121 -2.46 15.62 0.33
C GLY A 121 -2.25 15.10 1.76
N PRO A 122 -2.03 13.79 1.94
CA PRO A 122 -1.80 13.27 3.27
C PRO A 122 -0.41 13.71 3.72
N LEU A 123 -0.27 14.09 5.00
CA LEU A 123 1.02 14.43 5.60
C LEU A 123 1.97 13.21 5.68
N TYR A 124 1.41 12.00 5.50
CA TYR A 124 2.10 10.72 5.50
C TYR A 124 1.77 9.95 4.21
N ALA A 125 2.56 8.93 3.85
CA ALA A 125 2.37 8.14 2.62
C ALA A 125 1.07 7.30 2.58
N GLU A 126 0.18 7.47 3.56
CA GLU A 126 -1.11 6.80 3.64
C GLU A 126 -2.13 7.50 2.75
N LYS A 127 -2.45 6.86 1.62
CA LYS A 127 -3.51 7.32 0.72
C LYS A 127 -4.83 6.73 1.17
N THR A 128 -5.78 7.57 1.55
CA THR A 128 -7.18 7.15 1.75
C THR A 128 -7.85 6.85 0.40
N ALA A 129 -8.91 6.04 0.41
CA ALA A 129 -9.66 5.68 -0.81
C ALA A 129 -10.18 6.91 -1.58
N SER A 130 -10.47 8.01 -0.87
CA SER A 130 -10.91 9.30 -1.42
C SER A 130 -9.96 9.91 -2.45
N TYR A 131 -8.64 9.68 -2.35
CA TYR A 131 -7.66 10.20 -3.32
C TYR A 131 -7.84 9.62 -4.72
N SER A 132 -8.36 8.40 -4.81
CA SER A 132 -8.55 7.72 -6.09
C SER A 132 -9.82 8.16 -6.81
N VAL A 133 -10.68 8.94 -6.15
CA VAL A 133 -11.92 9.44 -6.73
C VAL A 133 -11.60 10.56 -7.72
N PRO A 134 -12.01 10.45 -9.00
CA PRO A 134 -11.73 11.47 -9.99
C PRO A 134 -12.28 12.83 -9.56
N LYS A 135 -11.65 13.91 -10.03
CA LYS A 135 -12.26 15.24 -9.94
C LYS A 135 -13.52 15.26 -10.79
N ASN A 136 -14.57 15.89 -10.26
CA ASN A 136 -15.75 16.18 -11.06
C ASN A 136 -15.32 17.16 -12.17
N LYS A 137 -15.12 16.62 -13.38
CA LYS A 137 -15.00 17.43 -14.59
C LYS A 137 -16.45 17.69 -14.99
N GLY A 138 -17.00 18.82 -14.54
CA GLY A 138 -18.39 19.17 -14.79
C GLY A 138 -18.80 18.88 -16.23
N ILE A 139 -20.02 18.37 -16.40
CA ILE A 139 -20.74 18.39 -17.68
C ILE A 139 -20.93 19.85 -18.08
#